data_AF-A0A3M9YM03-F1
#
_entry.id   AF-A0A3M9YM03-F1
#
_cell.length_a   1.000
_cell.length_b   1.000
_cell.length_c   1.000
_cell.angle_alpha   90.00
_cell.angle_beta   90.00
_cell.angle_gamma   90.00
#
_symmetry.space_group_name_H-M   'P 1'
#
loop_
_entity.id
_entity.type
_entity.pdbx_description
1 polymer ?
#
loop_
_entity_poly.entity_id
_entity_poly.type
_entity_poly.pdbx_seq_one_letter_code
_entity_poly.pdbx_strand_id
1 'polypeptide(L)'
;MATSASVSNLFKPAPHTRARPLALARWLELVALLVVTIVVVGGITRLTESGLSITEWNVVSGILPPLTEAAWQAEFAKYRLTAEYRMESGPAGMDLAAFKFIFFWEWFHRILGRVIGLAFLLPLIVFAARRAIPAGYGWRLAAMFSLILGQGALGWFMVSSGVGETDLTDVSHFRLSAHLLTALFLLAGLVWTSRDLRRLAVDPAARPAPLTAGAAVAGLVLFVQLLLGAWVAGLNAGHAAYDWPLMNGRLIPQVDWSGGMLWTLTHDPFLLQFLHRWWAWVAVAALVWLARGVRTTDRFASIAVNAAIGTMVLLGIATVLSGVSLWIAAAHQLVGALTVAATAWAMHSLGHSYSQSRQAEA
;
A
#
# COMPACT_ATOMS: atom_id res chain seq x y z
N MET A 1 -50.81 -39.71 35.41
CA MET A 1 -49.36 -39.39 35.39
C MET A 1 -49.14 -38.33 34.33
N ALA A 2 -49.02 -37.06 34.74
CA ALA A 2 -48.71 -35.97 33.82
C ALA A 2 -47.18 -35.84 33.72
N THR A 3 -46.64 -36.09 32.53
CA THR A 3 -45.22 -35.94 32.23
C THR A 3 -44.87 -34.46 32.16
N SER A 4 -44.09 -33.97 33.13
CA SER A 4 -43.48 -32.64 33.06
C SER A 4 -42.41 -32.64 31.96
N ALA A 5 -42.76 -32.13 30.78
CA ALA A 5 -41.77 -31.83 29.76
C ALA A 5 -40.83 -30.74 30.31
N SER A 6 -39.56 -31.10 30.49
CA SER A 6 -38.54 -30.21 31.01
C SER A 6 -38.28 -29.06 30.02
N VAL A 7 -38.79 -27.88 30.36
CA VAL A 7 -38.60 -26.60 29.63
C VAL A 7 -37.12 -26.18 29.58
N SER A 8 -36.23 -26.88 30.30
CA SER A 8 -34.81 -26.55 30.49
C SER A 8 -33.94 -26.65 29.22
N ASN A 9 -34.42 -27.30 28.15
CA ASN A 9 -33.67 -27.38 26.89
C ASN A 9 -33.94 -26.22 25.91
N LEU A 10 -34.87 -25.30 26.21
CA LEU A 10 -35.20 -24.19 25.32
C LEU A 10 -34.20 -23.03 25.35
N PHE A 11 -33.33 -22.99 26.36
CA PHE A 11 -32.29 -21.97 26.50
C PHE A 11 -30.95 -22.62 26.79
N LYS A 12 -30.32 -23.26 25.79
CA LYS A 12 -28.88 -23.49 25.87
C LYS A 12 -28.22 -22.11 25.92
N PRO A 13 -27.57 -21.70 27.02
CA PRO A 13 -26.82 -20.45 27.03
C PRO A 13 -25.79 -20.55 25.90
N ALA A 14 -25.79 -19.56 25.00
CA ALA A 14 -24.79 -19.48 23.96
C ALA A 14 -23.40 -19.55 24.64
N PRO A 15 -22.47 -20.39 24.17
CA PRO A 15 -21.16 -20.48 24.79
C PRO A 15 -20.58 -19.07 24.89
N HIS A 16 -20.23 -18.66 26.11
CA HIS A 16 -19.61 -17.34 26.35
C HIS A 16 -18.27 -17.29 25.64
N THR A 17 -18.28 -16.89 24.38
CA THR A 17 -17.06 -16.68 23.61
C THR A 17 -16.36 -15.43 24.15
N ARG A 18 -15.07 -15.57 24.50
CA ARG A 18 -14.23 -14.43 24.86
C ARG A 18 -13.81 -13.60 23.65
N ALA A 19 -14.18 -14.03 22.44
CA ALA A 19 -13.85 -13.37 21.19
C ALA A 19 -14.39 -11.93 21.16
N ARG A 20 -13.58 -11.01 20.62
CA ARG A 20 -13.92 -9.58 20.50
C ARG A 20 -13.80 -9.11 19.04
N PRO A 21 -14.55 -9.70 18.08
CA PRO A 21 -14.37 -9.47 16.65
C PRO A 21 -14.46 -7.98 16.25
N LEU A 22 -15.40 -7.21 16.83
CA LEU A 22 -15.51 -5.77 16.55
C LEU A 22 -14.29 -4.97 17.01
N ALA A 23 -13.71 -5.32 18.16
CA ALA A 23 -12.51 -4.65 18.68
C ALA A 23 -11.30 -4.95 17.78
N LEU A 24 -11.14 -6.20 17.34
CA LEU A 24 -10.12 -6.56 16.38
C LEU A 24 -10.32 -5.83 15.05
N ALA A 25 -11.54 -5.74 14.54
CA ALA A 25 -11.83 -5.04 13.28
C ALA A 25 -11.41 -3.56 13.33
N ARG A 26 -11.79 -2.84 14.39
CA ARG A 26 -11.42 -1.42 14.58
C ARG A 26 -9.92 -1.23 14.71
N TRP A 27 -9.24 -2.16 15.38
CA TRP A 27 -7.78 -2.15 15.47
C TRP A 27 -7.14 -2.36 14.09
N LEU A 28 -7.59 -3.33 13.29
CA LEU A 28 -7.07 -3.54 11.94
C LEU A 28 -7.32 -2.34 11.02
N GLU A 29 -8.45 -1.65 11.18
CA GLU A 29 -8.75 -0.40 10.44
C GLU A 29 -7.84 0.75 10.85
N LEU A 30 -7.50 0.86 12.13
CA LEU A 30 -6.51 1.83 12.59
C LEU A 30 -5.12 1.52 12.01
N VAL A 31 -4.73 0.25 11.95
CA VAL A 31 -3.48 -0.14 11.28
C VAL A 31 -3.56 0.15 9.78
N ALA A 32 -4.69 -0.13 9.12
CA ALA A 32 -4.89 0.18 7.70
C ALA A 32 -4.74 1.68 7.42
N LEU A 33 -5.26 2.54 8.31
CA LEU A 33 -5.07 3.98 8.23
C LEU A 33 -3.57 4.34 8.32
N LEU A 34 -2.84 3.76 9.27
CA LEU A 34 -1.39 3.98 9.37
C LEU A 34 -0.63 3.51 8.12
N VAL A 35 -1.06 2.39 7.51
CA VAL A 35 -0.49 1.91 6.24
C VAL A 35 -0.77 2.88 5.10
N VAL A 36 -1.97 3.47 5.01
CA VAL A 36 -2.25 4.55 4.05
C VAL A 36 -1.34 5.75 4.31
N THR A 37 -1.16 6.16 5.57
CA THR A 37 -0.28 7.27 5.95
C THR A 37 1.18 7.01 5.54
N ILE A 38 1.72 5.82 5.81
CA ILE A 38 3.13 5.53 5.48
C ILE A 38 3.34 5.43 3.97
N VAL A 39 2.35 4.99 3.19
CA VAL A 39 2.44 5.02 1.72
C VAL A 39 2.57 6.46 1.20
N VAL A 40 1.85 7.42 1.78
CA VAL A 40 2.00 8.84 1.42
C VAL A 40 3.38 9.36 1.82
N VAL A 41 3.82 9.09 3.05
CA VAL A 41 5.12 9.55 3.56
C VAL A 41 6.29 8.94 2.77
N GLY A 42 6.24 7.65 2.48
CA GLY A 42 7.22 6.96 1.64
C GLY A 42 7.18 7.46 0.19
N GLY A 43 5.99 7.80 -0.28
CA GLY A 43 5.77 8.49 -1.54
C GLY A 43 6.50 9.83 -1.64
N ILE A 44 6.32 10.68 -0.64
CA ILE A 44 7.06 11.96 -0.51
C ILE A 44 8.56 11.70 -0.43
N THR A 45 9.00 10.76 0.42
CA THR A 45 10.42 10.39 0.57
C THR A 45 11.06 10.02 -0.76
N ARG A 46 10.34 9.31 -1.64
CA ARG A 46 10.81 9.02 -2.99
C ARG A 46 10.75 10.25 -3.90
N LEU A 47 9.68 11.04 -3.86
CA LEU A 47 9.53 12.21 -4.75
C LEU A 47 10.52 13.34 -4.41
N THR A 48 11.05 13.37 -3.20
CA THR A 48 12.08 14.31 -2.74
C THR A 48 13.48 13.70 -2.77
N GLU A 49 13.67 12.55 -3.43
CA GLU A 49 14.94 11.80 -3.49
C GLU A 49 15.63 11.72 -2.13
N SER A 50 14.87 11.25 -1.14
CA SER A 50 15.31 11.15 0.25
C SER A 50 15.63 9.72 0.64
N GLY A 51 15.56 8.77 -0.30
CA GLY A 51 15.64 7.33 -0.02
C GLY A 51 17.01 6.84 0.46
N LEU A 52 18.08 7.63 0.29
CA LEU A 52 19.46 7.28 0.66
C LEU A 52 20.13 8.32 1.57
N SER A 53 19.35 9.24 2.14
CA SER A 53 19.86 10.29 3.04
C SER A 53 20.36 9.76 4.40
N ILE A 54 19.87 8.58 4.84
CA ILE A 54 20.27 7.87 6.05
C ILE A 54 20.95 6.55 5.65
N THR A 55 22.27 6.58 5.65
CA THR A 55 23.12 5.48 5.19
C THR A 55 23.23 4.32 6.17
N GLU A 56 22.88 4.52 7.44
CA GLU A 56 23.00 3.52 8.50
C GLU A 56 21.65 2.95 8.95
N TRP A 57 21.62 1.64 9.18
CA TRP A 57 20.44 0.95 9.70
C TRP A 57 20.46 0.84 11.23
N ASN A 58 20.23 1.97 11.90
CA ASN A 58 20.20 2.05 13.36
C ASN A 58 18.79 1.78 13.91
N VAL A 59 18.49 0.53 14.28
CA VAL A 59 17.14 0.10 14.72
C VAL A 59 16.65 0.86 15.96
N VAL A 60 17.52 1.03 16.96
CA VAL A 60 17.19 1.63 18.26
C VAL A 60 17.71 3.06 18.39
N SER A 61 19.00 3.30 18.10
CA SER A 61 19.61 4.64 18.21
C SER A 61 19.08 5.64 17.18
N GLY A 62 18.53 5.18 16.06
CA GLY A 62 17.95 6.04 15.01
C GLY A 62 16.54 6.56 15.29
N ILE A 63 16.03 6.44 16.53
CA ILE A 63 14.70 6.98 16.90
C ILE A 63 14.71 8.51 16.92
N LEU A 64 15.78 9.10 17.47
CA LEU A 64 15.93 10.55 17.51
C LEU A 64 16.77 11.00 16.31
N PRO A 65 16.39 12.09 15.62
CA PRO A 65 17.25 12.71 14.62
C PRO A 65 18.45 13.38 15.31
N PRO A 66 19.50 13.77 14.56
CA PRO A 66 20.60 14.54 15.12
C PRO A 66 20.11 15.81 15.84
N LEU A 67 20.57 16.01 17.08
CA LEU A 67 20.11 17.12 17.93
C LEU A 67 21.13 18.27 18.07
N THR A 68 22.36 18.04 17.63
CA THR A 68 23.45 19.02 17.69
C THR A 68 23.98 19.30 16.30
N GLU A 69 24.55 20.49 16.09
CA GLU A 69 25.15 20.84 14.81
C GLU A 69 26.29 19.89 14.42
N ALA A 70 27.12 19.48 15.40
CA ALA A 70 28.18 18.51 15.16
C ALA A 70 27.65 17.15 14.66
N ALA A 71 26.54 16.67 15.23
CA ALA A 71 25.91 15.43 14.78
C ALA A 71 25.31 15.56 13.37
N TRP A 72 24.71 16.72 13.05
CA TRP A 72 24.22 17.00 11.70
C TRP A 72 25.35 17.02 10.66
N GLN A 73 26.48 17.64 10.98
CA GLN A 73 27.64 17.65 10.10
C GLN A 73 28.22 16.25 9.90
N ALA A 74 28.21 15.39 10.94
CA ALA A 74 28.66 14.01 10.83
C ALA A 74 27.79 13.18 9.87
N GLU A 75 26.45 13.27 9.99
CA GLU A 75 25.54 12.59 9.06
C GLU A 75 25.66 13.14 7.64
N PHE A 76 25.80 14.46 7.48
CA PHE A 76 25.99 15.06 6.17
C PHE A 76 27.32 14.61 5.53
N ALA A 77 28.39 14.50 6.32
CA ALA A 77 29.67 13.98 5.83
C ALA A 77 29.55 12.55 5.31
N LYS A 78 28.72 11.68 5.93
CA LYS A 78 28.43 10.35 5.40
C LYS A 78 27.67 10.41 4.09
N TYR A 79 26.63 11.25 4.02
CA TYR A 79 25.84 11.43 2.79
C TYR A 79 26.68 11.95 1.62
N ARG A 80 27.65 12.84 1.87
CA ARG A 80 28.57 13.33 0.83
C ARG A 80 29.40 12.25 0.13
N LEU A 81 29.50 11.06 0.72
CA LEU A 81 30.21 9.92 0.14
C LEU A 81 29.34 9.09 -0.81
N THR A 82 28.00 9.26 -0.79
CA THR A 82 27.09 8.50 -1.66
C THR A 82 27.25 8.93 -3.12
N ALA A 83 26.85 8.05 -4.06
CA ALA A 83 26.78 8.41 -5.47
C ALA A 83 25.76 9.53 -5.72
N GLU A 84 24.60 9.47 -5.04
CA GLU A 84 23.56 10.51 -5.12
C GLU A 84 24.11 11.92 -4.83
N TYR A 85 24.89 12.10 -3.76
CA TYR A 85 25.52 13.39 -3.51
C TYR A 85 26.59 13.74 -4.54
N ARG A 86 27.49 12.79 -4.86
CA ARG A 86 28.61 13.07 -5.76
C ARG A 86 28.19 13.38 -7.20
N MET A 87 27.11 12.77 -7.67
CA MET A 87 26.66 12.83 -9.06
C MET A 87 25.48 13.78 -9.29
N GLU A 88 24.61 13.98 -8.28
CA GLU A 88 23.37 14.74 -8.46
C GLU A 88 23.26 15.91 -7.48
N SER A 89 23.07 15.62 -6.18
CA SER A 89 22.74 16.65 -5.19
C SER A 89 23.89 17.64 -4.95
N GLY A 90 25.14 17.16 -4.93
CA GLY A 90 26.33 17.99 -4.72
C GLY A 90 26.59 18.94 -5.88
N PRO A 91 26.66 18.47 -7.15
CA PRO A 91 26.71 19.33 -8.32
C PRO A 91 25.57 20.35 -8.42
N ALA A 92 24.38 20.00 -7.93
CA ALA A 92 23.23 20.90 -7.82
C ALA A 92 23.36 21.95 -6.70
N GLY A 93 24.43 21.92 -5.88
CA GLY A 93 24.72 22.90 -4.85
C GLY A 93 24.08 22.62 -3.48
N MET A 94 23.75 21.35 -3.18
CA MET A 94 23.11 20.99 -1.91
C MET A 94 23.94 21.39 -0.69
N ASP A 95 23.31 22.17 0.20
CA ASP A 95 23.83 22.57 1.50
C ASP A 95 23.25 21.70 2.65
N LEU A 96 23.63 22.03 3.89
CA LEU A 96 23.14 21.29 5.07
C LEU A 96 21.63 21.46 5.28
N ALA A 97 21.06 22.61 4.92
CA ALA A 97 19.63 22.85 5.11
C ALA A 97 18.78 21.96 4.19
N ALA A 98 19.19 21.85 2.92
CA ALA A 98 18.61 20.91 1.97
C ALA A 98 18.81 19.46 2.40
N PHE A 99 19.99 19.09 2.93
CA PHE A 99 20.20 17.76 3.50
C PHE A 99 19.26 17.45 4.67
N LYS A 100 19.08 18.41 5.61
CA LYS A 100 18.14 18.26 6.74
C LYS A 100 16.70 18.01 6.27
N PHE A 101 16.29 18.60 5.14
CA PHE A 101 14.96 18.38 4.56
C PHE A 101 14.77 16.95 4.05
N ILE A 102 15.71 16.41 3.26
CA ILE A 102 15.60 15.03 2.77
C ILE A 102 15.74 14.02 3.92
N PHE A 103 16.67 14.27 4.85
CA PHE A 103 16.85 13.45 6.06
C PHE A 103 15.56 13.34 6.88
N PHE A 104 14.82 14.45 7.03
CA PHE A 104 13.57 14.46 7.78
C PHE A 104 12.54 13.48 7.21
N TRP A 105 12.33 13.48 5.89
CA TRP A 105 11.33 12.62 5.26
C TRP A 105 11.68 11.15 5.40
N GLU A 106 12.96 10.80 5.20
CA GLU A 106 13.42 9.43 5.38
C GLU A 106 13.32 8.98 6.84
N TRP A 107 13.76 9.82 7.78
CA TRP A 107 13.63 9.56 9.21
C TRP A 107 12.16 9.37 9.60
N PHE A 108 11.28 10.27 9.17
CA PHE A 108 9.85 10.21 9.51
C PHE A 108 9.18 8.95 8.95
N HIS A 109 9.50 8.56 7.71
CA HIS A 109 9.06 7.30 7.12
C HIS A 109 9.51 6.08 7.96
N ARG A 110 10.78 6.04 8.35
CA ARG A 110 11.37 4.95 9.16
C ARG A 110 10.75 4.90 10.57
N ILE A 111 10.45 6.03 11.19
CA ILE A 111 9.77 6.08 12.49
C ILE A 111 8.35 5.57 12.37
N LEU A 112 7.61 5.98 11.34
CA LEU A 112 6.26 5.52 11.10
C LEU A 112 6.20 4.00 10.89
N GLY A 113 7.19 3.42 10.22
CA GLY A 113 7.32 1.96 10.09
C GLY A 113 7.44 1.23 11.44
N ARG A 114 8.22 1.78 12.38
CA ARG A 114 8.32 1.26 13.76
C ARG A 114 7.01 1.41 14.51
N VAL A 115 6.34 2.55 14.39
CA VAL A 115 5.02 2.80 15.00
C VAL A 115 4.00 1.78 14.51
N ILE A 116 3.95 1.47 13.21
CA ILE A 116 3.06 0.45 12.64
C ILE A 116 3.37 -0.92 13.23
N GLY A 117 4.66 -1.30 13.31
CA GLY A 117 5.09 -2.56 13.92
C GLY A 117 4.57 -2.72 15.35
N LEU A 118 4.72 -1.69 16.18
CA LEU A 118 4.24 -1.69 17.56
C LEU A 118 2.71 -1.61 17.66
N ALA A 119 2.07 -0.79 16.83
CA ALA A 119 0.62 -0.65 16.76
C ALA A 119 -0.07 -1.95 16.34
N PHE A 120 0.62 -2.84 15.62
CA PHE A 120 0.15 -4.19 15.35
C PHE A 120 0.52 -5.18 16.47
N LEU A 121 1.79 -5.23 16.88
CA LEU A 121 2.29 -6.24 17.80
C LEU A 121 1.64 -6.17 19.18
N LEU A 122 1.53 -4.97 19.77
CA LEU A 122 1.04 -4.84 21.15
C LEU A 122 -0.42 -5.28 21.28
N PRO A 123 -1.37 -4.83 20.42
CA PRO A 123 -2.74 -5.33 20.49
C PRO A 123 -2.84 -6.82 20.14
N LEU A 124 -2.01 -7.33 19.21
CA LEU A 124 -1.98 -8.77 18.89
C LEU A 124 -1.67 -9.62 20.13
N ILE A 125 -0.62 -9.26 20.88
CA ILE A 125 -0.24 -9.95 22.13
C ILE A 125 -1.40 -9.88 23.14
N VAL A 126 -1.99 -8.70 23.31
CA VAL A 126 -3.10 -8.49 24.26
C VAL A 126 -4.34 -9.32 23.89
N PHE A 127 -4.72 -9.36 22.61
CA PHE A 127 -5.86 -10.16 22.15
C PHE A 127 -5.58 -11.66 22.27
N ALA A 128 -4.35 -12.11 21.98
CA ALA A 128 -3.94 -13.50 22.13
C ALA A 128 -3.96 -13.93 23.61
N ALA A 129 -3.34 -13.16 24.50
CA ALA A 129 -3.29 -13.43 25.94
C ALA A 129 -4.69 -13.48 26.57
N ARG A 130 -5.62 -12.63 26.11
CA ARG A 130 -7.02 -12.62 26.57
C ARG A 130 -7.89 -13.70 25.92
N ARG A 131 -7.35 -14.50 25.00
CA ARG A 131 -8.09 -15.47 24.16
C ARG A 131 -9.28 -14.80 23.43
N ALA A 132 -9.06 -13.56 22.98
CA ALA A 132 -10.08 -12.72 22.36
C ALA A 132 -10.07 -12.79 20.82
N ILE A 133 -9.12 -13.52 20.22
CA ILE A 133 -9.04 -13.75 18.78
C ILE A 133 -10.08 -14.82 18.38
N PRO A 134 -11.00 -14.53 17.43
CA PRO A 134 -11.94 -15.53 16.94
C PRO A 134 -11.24 -16.69 16.24
N ALA A 135 -11.85 -17.89 16.30
CA ALA A 135 -11.31 -19.08 15.67
C ALA A 135 -11.08 -18.87 14.16
N GLY A 136 -9.95 -19.35 13.64
CA GLY A 136 -9.58 -19.21 12.22
C GLY A 136 -8.91 -17.88 11.85
N TYR A 137 -8.84 -16.88 12.74
CA TYR A 137 -8.18 -15.59 12.45
C TYR A 137 -6.73 -15.52 12.91
N GLY A 138 -6.27 -16.41 13.80
CA GLY A 138 -4.91 -16.40 14.32
C GLY A 138 -3.84 -16.43 13.24
N TRP A 139 -3.98 -17.32 12.24
CA TRP A 139 -3.03 -17.41 11.13
C TRP A 139 -3.06 -16.18 10.22
N ARG A 140 -4.24 -15.55 10.02
CA ARG A 140 -4.35 -14.32 9.21
C ARG A 140 -3.59 -13.18 9.87
N LEU A 141 -3.76 -13.02 11.19
CA LEU A 141 -3.03 -12.02 11.97
C LEU A 141 -1.52 -12.30 11.98
N ALA A 142 -1.11 -13.56 12.08
CA ALA A 142 0.30 -13.95 12.00
C ALA A 142 0.90 -13.66 10.61
N ALA A 143 0.15 -13.93 9.53
CA ALA A 143 0.57 -13.63 8.16
C ALA A 143 0.72 -12.11 7.95
N MET A 144 -0.23 -11.30 8.43
CA MET A 144 -0.14 -9.84 8.39
C MET A 144 1.05 -9.31 9.20
N PHE A 145 1.28 -9.85 10.40
CA PHE A 145 2.45 -9.47 11.18
C PHE A 145 3.75 -9.83 10.49
N SER A 146 3.80 -11.01 9.85
CA SER A 146 4.95 -11.44 9.05
C SER A 146 5.20 -10.52 7.87
N LEU A 147 4.14 -10.04 7.19
CA LEU A 147 4.26 -9.02 6.14
C LEU A 147 4.80 -7.69 6.69
N ILE A 148 4.35 -7.25 7.87
CA ILE A 148 4.85 -6.02 8.53
C ILE A 148 6.34 -6.16 8.87
N LEU A 149 6.77 -7.29 9.43
CA LEU A 149 8.20 -7.55 9.66
C LEU A 149 8.98 -7.60 8.34
N GLY A 150 8.40 -8.24 7.33
CA GLY A 150 8.94 -8.27 5.96
C GLY A 150 9.08 -6.88 5.34
N GLN A 151 8.22 -5.91 5.66
CA GLN A 151 8.38 -4.52 5.22
C GLN A 151 9.68 -3.92 5.74
N GLY A 152 10.05 -4.17 7.00
CA GLY A 152 11.33 -3.73 7.55
C GLY A 152 12.53 -4.32 6.81
N ALA A 153 12.47 -5.62 6.49
CA ALA A 153 13.51 -6.29 5.71
C ALA A 153 13.59 -5.78 4.26
N LEU A 154 12.45 -5.56 3.60
CA LEU A 154 12.41 -4.97 2.26
C LEU A 154 12.90 -3.52 2.25
N GLY A 155 12.56 -2.73 3.26
CA GLY A 155 13.05 -1.36 3.42
C GLY A 155 14.56 -1.30 3.62
N TRP A 156 15.13 -2.20 4.44
CA TRP A 156 16.58 -2.34 4.54
C TRP A 156 17.19 -2.76 3.20
N PHE A 157 16.60 -3.74 2.52
CA PHE A 157 17.06 -4.21 1.22
C PHE A 157 17.07 -3.09 0.16
N MET A 158 16.07 -2.21 0.15
CA MET A 158 16.01 -1.03 -0.72
C MET A 158 17.21 -0.11 -0.52
N VAL A 159 17.52 0.25 0.73
CA VAL A 159 18.59 1.21 1.04
C VAL A 159 19.98 0.58 0.90
N SER A 160 20.12 -0.71 1.25
CA SER A 160 21.41 -1.41 1.22
C SER A 160 22.09 -1.46 -0.16
N SER A 161 21.34 -1.30 -1.26
CA SER A 161 21.93 -1.20 -2.61
C SER A 161 22.51 0.16 -2.96
N GLY A 162 22.01 1.25 -2.35
CA GLY A 162 22.43 2.61 -2.71
C GLY A 162 23.53 3.16 -1.80
N VAL A 163 23.97 2.37 -0.80
CA VAL A 163 24.98 2.77 0.18
C VAL A 163 26.22 1.90 0.02
N GLY A 164 27.40 2.52 -0.06
CA GLY A 164 28.69 1.84 -0.24
C GLY A 164 29.41 2.26 -1.53
N GLU A 165 30.36 1.44 -2.01
CA GLU A 165 31.03 1.62 -3.30
C GLU A 165 30.10 1.20 -4.45
N THR A 166 29.05 1.99 -4.67
CA THR A 166 28.09 1.79 -5.76
C THR A 166 27.92 3.10 -6.52
N ASP A 167 27.66 3.01 -7.82
CA ASP A 167 27.32 4.16 -8.67
C ASP A 167 25.81 4.38 -8.78
N LEU A 168 25.00 3.71 -7.95
CA LEU A 168 23.55 3.88 -7.95
C LEU A 168 23.19 5.18 -7.22
N THR A 169 22.60 6.11 -7.96
CA THR A 169 22.05 7.36 -7.40
C THR A 169 20.67 7.17 -6.79
N ASP A 170 19.94 6.15 -7.25
CA ASP A 170 18.57 5.85 -6.81
C ASP A 170 18.40 4.42 -6.31
N VAL A 171 17.35 4.20 -5.52
CA VAL A 171 16.87 2.86 -5.19
C VAL A 171 16.26 2.22 -6.44
N SER A 172 16.69 0.99 -6.76
CA SER A 172 16.13 0.21 -7.86
C SER A 172 14.59 0.17 -7.84
N HIS A 173 13.97 0.54 -8.96
CA HIS A 173 12.52 0.54 -9.15
C HIS A 173 11.87 -0.83 -8.88
N PHE A 174 12.60 -1.93 -9.08
CA PHE A 174 12.13 -3.26 -8.69
C PHE A 174 11.98 -3.39 -7.18
N ARG A 175 12.97 -2.93 -6.40
CA ARG A 175 12.93 -2.99 -4.92
C ARG A 175 11.84 -2.06 -4.37
N LEU A 176 11.74 -0.86 -4.94
CA LEU A 176 10.67 0.10 -4.64
C LEU A 176 9.29 -0.54 -4.90
N SER A 177 9.09 -1.13 -6.08
CA SER A 177 7.82 -1.77 -6.43
C SER A 177 7.49 -2.95 -5.52
N ALA A 178 8.47 -3.79 -5.16
CA ALA A 178 8.26 -4.89 -4.24
C ALA A 178 7.80 -4.39 -2.86
N HIS A 179 8.44 -3.35 -2.32
CA HIS A 179 8.07 -2.75 -1.04
C HIS A 179 6.67 -2.13 -1.08
N LEU A 180 6.40 -1.26 -2.07
CA LEU A 180 5.10 -0.61 -2.21
C LEU A 180 3.96 -1.63 -2.43
N LEU A 181 4.12 -2.58 -3.35
CA LEU A 181 3.06 -3.54 -3.67
C LEU A 181 2.78 -4.49 -2.52
N THR A 182 3.79 -4.88 -1.73
CA THR A 182 3.57 -5.70 -0.54
C THR A 182 2.90 -4.92 0.59
N ALA A 183 3.18 -3.62 0.75
CA ALA A 183 2.45 -2.73 1.66
C ALA A 183 0.98 -2.56 1.24
N LEU A 184 0.71 -2.39 -0.07
CA LEU A 184 -0.65 -2.31 -0.60
C LEU A 184 -1.41 -3.64 -0.50
N PHE A 185 -0.71 -4.76 -0.69
CA PHE A 185 -1.28 -6.09 -0.45
C PHE A 185 -1.66 -6.30 1.02
N LEU A 186 -0.80 -5.86 1.96
CA LEU A 186 -1.13 -5.83 3.39
C LEU A 186 -2.37 -4.96 3.65
N LEU A 187 -2.47 -3.77 3.05
CA LEU A 187 -3.64 -2.90 3.17
C LEU A 187 -4.93 -3.61 2.73
N ALA A 188 -4.91 -4.27 1.57
CA ALA A 188 -6.05 -5.05 1.09
C ALA A 188 -6.43 -6.17 2.08
N GLY A 189 -5.44 -6.89 2.63
CA GLY A 189 -5.65 -7.93 3.64
C GLY A 189 -6.27 -7.39 4.93
N LEU A 190 -5.78 -6.24 5.43
CA LEU A 190 -6.29 -5.57 6.63
C LEU A 190 -7.75 -5.18 6.45
N VAL A 191 -8.09 -4.55 5.32
CA VAL A 191 -9.48 -4.17 4.98
C VAL A 191 -10.35 -5.41 4.88
N TRP A 192 -9.95 -6.42 4.11
CA TRP A 192 -10.74 -7.66 3.94
C TRP A 192 -11.03 -8.33 5.29
N THR A 193 -10.00 -8.48 6.13
CA THR A 193 -10.12 -9.17 7.41
C THR A 193 -10.92 -8.35 8.42
N SER A 194 -10.81 -7.02 8.42
CA SER A 194 -11.64 -6.18 9.28
C SER A 194 -13.12 -6.29 8.91
N ARG A 195 -13.46 -6.41 7.62
CA ARG A 195 -14.84 -6.60 7.15
C ARG A 195 -15.40 -7.96 7.53
N ASP A 196 -14.61 -9.02 7.38
CA ASP A 196 -14.98 -10.34 7.89
C ASP A 196 -15.27 -10.31 9.40
N LEU A 197 -14.42 -9.64 10.19
CA LEU A 197 -14.59 -9.51 11.64
C LEU A 197 -15.80 -8.64 12.02
N ARG A 198 -16.09 -7.56 11.29
CA ARG A 198 -17.31 -6.75 11.51
C ARG A 198 -18.56 -7.58 11.31
N ARG A 199 -18.60 -8.43 10.28
CA ARG A 199 -19.72 -9.32 10.03
C ARG A 199 -19.85 -10.37 11.13
N LEU A 200 -18.73 -10.98 11.54
CA LEU A 200 -18.71 -11.93 12.67
C LEU A 200 -19.19 -11.31 13.99
N ALA A 201 -19.02 -10.00 14.16
CA ALA A 201 -19.52 -9.29 15.34
C ALA A 201 -21.05 -9.11 15.34
N VAL A 202 -21.68 -9.08 14.17
CA VAL A 202 -23.14 -8.97 14.00
C VAL A 202 -23.78 -10.36 14.00
N ASP A 203 -23.18 -11.30 13.29
CA ASP A 203 -23.63 -12.67 13.15
C ASP A 203 -22.49 -13.65 13.53
N PRO A 204 -22.55 -14.31 14.70
CA PRO A 204 -21.55 -15.28 15.13
C PRO A 204 -21.41 -16.51 14.22
N ALA A 205 -22.40 -16.79 13.36
CA ALA A 205 -22.34 -17.85 12.36
C ALA A 205 -21.78 -17.38 11.01
N ALA A 206 -21.46 -16.10 10.86
CA ALA A 206 -20.94 -15.53 9.63
C ALA A 206 -19.64 -16.21 9.21
N ARG A 207 -19.60 -16.66 7.95
CA ARG A 207 -18.40 -17.21 7.33
C ARG A 207 -17.61 -16.11 6.62
N PRO A 208 -16.27 -16.24 6.52
CA PRO A 208 -15.45 -15.34 5.73
C PRO A 208 -15.93 -15.25 4.28
N ALA A 209 -15.87 -14.06 3.69
CA ALA A 209 -16.24 -13.89 2.29
C ALA A 209 -15.26 -14.66 1.37
N PRO A 210 -15.75 -15.41 0.36
CA PRO A 210 -14.89 -16.02 -0.64
C PRO A 210 -14.37 -14.97 -1.62
N LEU A 211 -13.16 -15.19 -2.16
CA LEU A 211 -12.68 -14.46 -3.32
C LEU A 211 -13.29 -15.05 -4.58
N THR A 212 -14.19 -14.33 -5.24
CA THR A 212 -14.78 -14.79 -6.51
C THR A 212 -13.78 -14.63 -7.65
N ALA A 213 -13.89 -15.44 -8.70
CA ALA A 213 -13.00 -15.36 -9.86
C ALA A 213 -13.00 -13.97 -10.51
N GLY A 214 -14.18 -13.36 -10.69
CA GLY A 214 -14.29 -12.02 -11.25
C GLY A 214 -13.66 -10.94 -10.35
N ALA A 215 -13.82 -11.05 -9.02
CA ALA A 215 -13.13 -10.16 -8.08
C ALA A 215 -11.60 -10.34 -8.15
N ALA A 216 -11.11 -11.58 -8.28
CA ALA A 216 -9.68 -11.87 -8.42
C ALA A 216 -9.10 -11.25 -9.70
N VAL A 217 -9.82 -11.34 -10.83
CA VAL A 217 -9.43 -10.69 -12.09
C VAL A 217 -9.37 -9.17 -11.94
N ALA A 218 -10.38 -8.54 -11.33
CA ALA A 218 -10.36 -7.10 -11.07
C ALA A 218 -9.18 -6.69 -10.18
N GLY A 219 -8.89 -7.47 -9.14
CA GLY A 219 -7.72 -7.27 -8.27
C GLY A 219 -6.40 -7.42 -9.01
N LEU A 220 -6.28 -8.39 -9.91
CA LEU A 220 -5.08 -8.60 -10.74
C LEU A 220 -4.86 -7.45 -11.73
N VAL A 221 -5.92 -6.96 -12.38
CA VAL A 221 -5.84 -5.80 -13.29
C VAL A 221 -5.35 -4.57 -12.52
N LEU A 222 -5.89 -4.32 -11.33
CA LEU A 222 -5.43 -3.23 -10.46
C LEU A 222 -3.98 -3.43 -10.03
N PHE A 223 -3.58 -4.65 -9.68
CA PHE A 223 -2.18 -4.97 -9.34
C PHE A 223 -1.21 -4.60 -10.47
N VAL A 224 -1.54 -4.94 -11.73
CA VAL A 224 -0.72 -4.55 -12.89
C VAL A 224 -0.65 -3.04 -13.04
N GLN A 225 -1.76 -2.32 -12.84
CA GLN A 225 -1.77 -0.84 -12.89
C GLN A 225 -0.83 -0.24 -11.84
N LEU A 226 -0.87 -0.77 -10.61
CA LEU A 226 -0.03 -0.32 -9.50
C LEU A 226 1.44 -0.67 -9.71
N LEU A 227 1.75 -1.84 -10.30
CA LEU A 227 3.11 -2.23 -10.66
C LEU A 227 3.69 -1.28 -11.70
N LEU A 228 2.94 -1.00 -12.78
CA LEU A 228 3.34 -0.02 -13.79
C LEU A 228 3.55 1.37 -13.18
N GLY A 229 2.68 1.79 -12.27
CA GLY A 229 2.82 3.07 -11.55
C GLY A 229 4.06 3.11 -10.65
N ALA A 230 4.36 2.00 -9.97
CA ALA A 230 5.55 1.87 -9.14
C ALA A 230 6.84 1.89 -9.96
N TRP A 231 6.83 1.34 -11.17
CA TRP A 231 7.97 1.41 -12.09
C TRP A 231 8.14 2.80 -12.68
N VAL A 232 7.04 3.45 -13.11
CA VAL A 232 7.08 4.85 -13.57
C VAL A 232 7.63 5.76 -12.50
N ALA A 233 7.18 5.58 -11.25
CA ALA A 233 7.75 6.26 -10.10
C ALA A 233 9.22 5.87 -9.92
N GLY A 234 9.59 4.60 -9.82
CA GLY A 234 10.99 4.24 -9.54
C GLY A 234 12.02 4.61 -10.62
N LEU A 235 11.60 4.87 -11.85
CA LEU A 235 12.47 5.26 -12.97
C LEU A 235 12.49 6.77 -13.25
N ASN A 236 11.84 7.59 -12.42
CA ASN A 236 11.61 9.00 -12.73
C ASN A 236 10.87 9.22 -14.07
N ALA A 237 10.18 8.20 -14.59
CA ALA A 237 9.57 8.20 -15.92
C ALA A 237 8.32 9.09 -16.02
N GLY A 238 7.85 9.65 -14.91
CA GLY A 238 6.87 10.74 -14.91
C GLY A 238 7.34 11.98 -15.68
N HIS A 239 8.66 12.15 -15.79
CA HIS A 239 9.31 13.25 -16.52
C HIS A 239 9.55 12.97 -18.01
N ALA A 240 9.17 11.79 -18.53
CA ALA A 240 9.40 11.45 -19.94
C ALA A 240 8.48 12.22 -20.90
N ALA A 241 7.27 12.57 -20.46
CA ALA A 241 6.34 13.43 -21.19
C ALA A 241 5.42 14.20 -20.24
N TYR A 242 5.08 15.45 -20.61
CA TYR A 242 4.23 16.37 -19.82
C TYR A 242 2.90 16.74 -20.48
N ASP A 243 2.61 16.20 -21.66
CA ASP A 243 1.36 16.38 -22.39
C ASP A 243 0.38 15.21 -22.15
N TRP A 244 -0.90 15.46 -22.38
CA TRP A 244 -1.97 14.46 -22.32
C TRP A 244 -3.05 14.79 -23.39
N PRO A 245 -3.60 13.81 -24.13
CA PRO A 245 -3.37 12.36 -24.07
C PRO A 245 -2.16 11.88 -24.91
N LEU A 246 -1.46 12.80 -25.58
CA LEU A 246 -0.24 12.53 -26.33
C LEU A 246 0.99 12.49 -25.41
N MET A 247 2.10 11.96 -25.91
CA MET A 247 3.42 11.94 -25.29
C MET A 247 4.41 12.54 -26.27
N ASN A 248 4.87 13.75 -25.99
CA ASN A 248 5.72 14.56 -26.87
C ASN A 248 5.12 14.69 -28.29
N GLY A 249 3.82 14.97 -28.36
CA GLY A 249 3.08 15.17 -29.62
C GLY A 249 2.71 13.88 -30.37
N ARG A 250 2.95 12.70 -29.81
CA ARG A 250 2.60 11.40 -30.42
C ARG A 250 1.72 10.57 -29.50
N LEU A 251 0.80 9.78 -30.04
CA LEU A 251 -0.04 8.90 -29.21
C LEU A 251 0.76 7.71 -28.67
N ILE A 252 1.56 7.08 -29.54
CA ILE A 252 2.52 6.02 -29.20
C ILE A 252 3.90 6.68 -29.15
N PRO A 253 4.63 6.60 -28.03
CA PRO A 253 5.92 7.26 -27.90
C PRO A 253 6.99 6.55 -28.75
N GLN A 254 8.11 7.22 -28.94
CA GLN A 254 9.31 6.58 -29.48
C GLN A 254 9.97 5.79 -28.35
N VAL A 255 10.03 4.48 -28.52
CA VAL A 255 10.58 3.53 -27.55
C VAL A 255 11.97 3.10 -28.01
N ASP A 256 12.93 3.08 -27.10
CA ASP A 256 14.26 2.56 -27.42
C ASP A 256 14.31 1.03 -27.26
N TRP A 257 14.58 0.36 -28.37
CA TRP A 257 14.70 -1.10 -28.44
C TRP A 257 16.16 -1.58 -28.46
N SER A 258 17.13 -0.67 -28.42
CA SER A 258 18.56 -0.99 -28.54
C SER A 258 19.07 -1.90 -27.40
N GLY A 259 18.50 -1.77 -26.20
CA GLY A 259 18.78 -2.64 -25.04
C GLY A 259 18.14 -4.03 -25.11
N GLY A 260 17.37 -4.33 -26.16
CA GLY A 260 16.64 -5.59 -26.33
C GLY A 260 15.29 -5.63 -25.61
N MET A 261 14.43 -6.57 -26.02
CA MET A 261 13.03 -6.66 -25.61
C MET A 261 12.83 -6.64 -24.08
N LEU A 262 13.59 -7.45 -23.34
CA LEU A 262 13.41 -7.54 -21.89
C LEU A 262 13.75 -6.24 -21.17
N TRP A 263 14.85 -5.58 -21.58
CA TRP A 263 15.25 -4.30 -21.01
C TRP A 263 14.19 -3.25 -21.31
N THR A 264 13.75 -3.13 -22.56
CA THR A 264 12.74 -2.15 -22.96
C THR A 264 11.43 -2.33 -22.19
N LEU A 265 10.94 -3.55 -22.04
CA LEU A 265 9.70 -3.84 -21.29
C LEU A 265 9.79 -3.52 -19.79
N THR A 266 10.98 -3.31 -19.24
CA THR A 266 11.19 -3.16 -17.79
C THR A 266 11.91 -1.86 -17.40
N HIS A 267 12.58 -1.18 -18.32
CA HIS A 267 13.42 -0.01 -18.03
C HIS A 267 13.13 1.19 -18.94
N ASP A 268 12.51 1.02 -20.11
CA ASP A 268 12.27 2.15 -21.02
C ASP A 268 11.20 3.09 -20.43
N PRO A 269 11.54 4.35 -20.11
CA PRO A 269 10.65 5.24 -19.37
C PRO A 269 9.43 5.65 -20.21
N PHE A 270 9.59 5.77 -21.52
CA PHE A 270 8.50 6.13 -22.43
C PHE A 270 7.47 5.01 -22.54
N LEU A 271 7.91 3.77 -22.73
CA LEU A 271 7.04 2.61 -22.82
C LEU A 271 6.30 2.39 -21.50
N LEU A 272 7.00 2.45 -20.37
CA LEU A 272 6.36 2.23 -19.07
C LEU A 272 5.37 3.32 -18.70
N GLN A 273 5.68 4.59 -18.99
CA GLN A 273 4.73 5.69 -18.81
C GLN A 273 3.51 5.53 -19.73
N PHE A 274 3.71 5.11 -20.99
CA PHE A 274 2.62 4.79 -21.93
C PHE A 274 1.75 3.63 -21.45
N LEU A 275 2.35 2.52 -21.00
CA LEU A 275 1.63 1.36 -20.49
C LEU A 275 0.85 1.73 -19.23
N HIS A 276 1.44 2.46 -18.28
CA HIS A 276 0.74 2.93 -17.09
C HIS A 276 -0.46 3.84 -17.43
N ARG A 277 -0.29 4.71 -18.43
CA ARG A 277 -1.32 5.63 -18.94
C ARG A 277 -2.52 4.88 -19.54
N TRP A 278 -2.28 3.89 -20.39
CA TRP A 278 -3.35 3.23 -21.13
C TRP A 278 -3.93 2.02 -20.42
N TRP A 279 -3.13 1.28 -19.65
CA TRP A 279 -3.62 0.22 -18.77
C TRP A 279 -4.57 0.76 -17.70
N ALA A 280 -4.46 2.05 -17.35
CA ALA A 280 -5.39 2.71 -16.43
C ALA A 280 -6.85 2.57 -16.90
N TRP A 281 -7.12 2.58 -18.20
CA TRP A 281 -8.47 2.42 -18.74
C TRP A 281 -8.99 0.98 -18.63
N VAL A 282 -8.10 -0.02 -18.72
CA VAL A 282 -8.43 -1.42 -18.43
C VAL A 282 -8.79 -1.58 -16.95
N ALA A 283 -8.02 -0.96 -16.06
CA ALA A 283 -8.34 -0.90 -14.64
C ALA A 283 -9.66 -0.17 -14.36
N VAL A 284 -9.96 0.92 -15.10
CA VAL A 284 -11.25 1.60 -15.03
C VAL A 284 -12.41 0.69 -15.39
N ALA A 285 -12.32 -0.02 -16.51
CA ALA A 285 -13.35 -0.96 -16.92
C ALA A 285 -13.58 -2.05 -15.85
N ALA A 286 -12.50 -2.65 -15.34
CA ALA A 286 -12.58 -3.71 -14.34
C ALA A 286 -13.18 -3.23 -13.00
N LEU A 287 -12.79 -2.05 -12.53
CA LEU A 287 -13.28 -1.52 -11.25
C LEU A 287 -14.70 -0.94 -11.36
N VAL A 288 -15.09 -0.39 -12.51
CA VAL A 288 -16.49 -0.01 -12.77
C VAL A 288 -17.37 -1.26 -12.82
N TRP A 289 -16.91 -2.35 -13.44
CA TRP A 289 -17.60 -3.65 -13.40
C TRP A 289 -17.79 -4.13 -11.96
N LEU A 290 -16.73 -4.11 -11.16
CA LEU A 290 -16.77 -4.51 -9.75
C LEU A 290 -17.76 -3.64 -8.95
N ALA A 291 -17.67 -2.32 -9.12
CA ALA A 291 -18.55 -1.37 -8.43
C ALA A 291 -20.02 -1.55 -8.80
N ARG A 292 -20.33 -1.89 -10.06
CA ARG A 292 -21.69 -2.24 -10.50
C ARG A 292 -22.18 -3.53 -9.87
N GLY A 293 -21.31 -4.54 -9.74
CA GLY A 293 -21.63 -5.82 -9.12
C GLY A 293 -22.07 -5.73 -7.66
N VAL A 294 -21.62 -4.71 -6.92
CA VAL A 294 -21.99 -4.48 -5.51
C VAL A 294 -22.97 -3.34 -5.30
N ARG A 295 -23.43 -2.66 -6.35
CA ARG A 295 -24.24 -1.43 -6.24
C ARG A 295 -25.51 -1.60 -5.42
N THR A 296 -26.17 -2.74 -5.51
CA THR A 296 -27.44 -3.03 -4.83
C THR A 296 -27.25 -3.65 -3.45
N THR A 297 -26.14 -4.38 -3.24
CA THR A 297 -25.87 -5.09 -1.98
C THR A 297 -24.99 -4.31 -1.02
N ASP A 298 -24.11 -3.45 -1.54
CA ASP A 298 -23.26 -2.53 -0.78
C ASP A 298 -23.03 -1.23 -1.57
N ARG A 299 -24.00 -0.32 -1.48
CA ARG A 299 -23.96 0.97 -2.16
C ARG A 299 -22.72 1.79 -1.80
N PHE A 300 -22.25 1.71 -0.55
CA PHE A 300 -21.10 2.49 -0.10
C PHE A 300 -19.79 1.98 -0.68
N ALA A 301 -19.61 0.66 -0.79
CA ALA A 301 -18.48 0.08 -1.52
C ALA A 301 -18.46 0.53 -2.99
N SER A 302 -19.64 0.50 -3.64
CA SER A 302 -19.80 0.96 -5.03
C SER A 302 -19.41 2.42 -5.21
N ILE A 303 -19.87 3.31 -4.32
CA ILE A 303 -19.52 4.74 -4.35
C ILE A 303 -18.02 4.93 -4.11
N ALA A 304 -17.45 4.22 -3.12
CA ALA A 304 -16.04 4.35 -2.77
C ALA A 304 -15.12 3.97 -3.96
N VAL A 305 -15.42 2.87 -4.67
CA VAL A 305 -14.63 2.46 -5.85
C VAL A 305 -14.74 3.49 -6.97
N ASN A 306 -15.96 3.95 -7.30
CA ASN A 306 -16.16 4.94 -8.37
C ASN A 306 -15.49 6.29 -8.04
N ALA A 307 -15.60 6.75 -6.80
CA ALA A 307 -14.96 7.98 -6.37
C ALA A 307 -13.43 7.85 -6.42
N ALA A 308 -12.87 6.79 -5.83
CA ALA A 308 -11.43 6.59 -5.77
C ALA A 308 -10.81 6.50 -7.18
N ILE A 309 -11.43 5.75 -8.10
CA ILE A 309 -10.88 5.61 -9.44
C ILE A 309 -11.04 6.85 -10.31
N GLY A 310 -12.17 7.57 -10.20
CA GLY A 310 -12.35 8.83 -10.91
C GLY A 310 -11.31 9.86 -10.46
N THR A 311 -11.12 9.99 -9.14
CA THR A 311 -10.09 10.86 -8.58
C THR A 311 -8.68 10.41 -8.96
N MET A 312 -8.41 9.09 -8.99
CA MET A 312 -7.11 8.55 -9.41
C MET A 312 -6.74 8.99 -10.82
N VAL A 313 -7.65 8.84 -11.78
CA VAL A 313 -7.41 9.20 -13.18
C VAL A 313 -7.16 10.69 -13.31
N LEU A 314 -7.98 11.52 -12.66
CA LEU A 314 -7.80 12.97 -12.66
C LEU A 314 -6.44 13.39 -12.07
N LEU A 315 -6.04 12.80 -10.94
CA LEU A 315 -4.74 13.08 -10.32
C LEU A 315 -3.58 12.53 -11.14
N GLY A 316 -3.73 11.40 -11.83
CA GLY A 316 -2.70 10.85 -12.72
C GLY A 316 -2.45 11.77 -13.91
N ILE A 317 -3.51 12.28 -14.54
CA ILE A 317 -3.42 13.29 -15.60
C ILE A 317 -2.81 14.58 -15.06
N ALA A 318 -3.27 15.07 -13.91
CA ALA A 318 -2.74 16.28 -13.28
C ALA A 318 -1.25 16.14 -12.91
N THR A 319 -0.80 14.95 -12.50
CA THR A 319 0.62 14.68 -12.19
C THR A 319 1.48 14.89 -13.44
N VAL A 320 1.05 14.39 -14.60
CA VAL A 320 1.74 14.61 -15.87
C VAL A 320 1.74 16.09 -16.27
N LEU A 321 0.56 16.72 -16.28
CA LEU A 321 0.41 18.11 -16.74
C LEU A 321 1.12 19.14 -15.84
N SER A 322 1.35 18.80 -14.58
CA SER A 322 2.02 19.67 -13.61
C SER A 322 3.54 19.49 -13.55
N GLY A 323 4.11 18.62 -14.39
CA GLY A 323 5.54 18.33 -14.34
C GLY A 323 5.95 17.52 -13.11
N VAL A 324 5.10 16.60 -12.65
CA VAL A 324 5.30 15.79 -11.44
C VAL A 324 5.39 16.66 -10.18
N SER A 325 4.48 17.64 -10.06
CA SER A 325 4.38 18.46 -8.83
C SER A 325 4.24 17.58 -7.60
N LEU A 326 5.13 17.79 -6.62
CA LEU A 326 5.26 16.96 -5.41
C LEU A 326 3.91 16.67 -4.75
N TRP A 327 3.11 17.71 -4.51
CA TRP A 327 1.83 17.56 -3.79
C TRP A 327 0.75 16.86 -4.61
N ILE A 328 0.77 17.03 -5.93
CA ILE A 328 -0.18 16.34 -6.83
C ILE A 328 0.21 14.86 -6.95
N ALA A 329 1.49 14.56 -7.11
CA ALA A 329 2.01 13.19 -7.16
C ALA A 329 1.79 12.44 -5.83
N ALA A 330 2.03 13.10 -4.69
CA ALA A 330 1.74 12.54 -3.38
C ALA A 330 0.23 12.29 -3.17
N ALA A 331 -0.63 13.22 -3.63
CA ALA A 331 -2.08 13.00 -3.62
C ALA A 331 -2.49 11.83 -4.53
N HIS A 332 -1.85 11.65 -5.69
CA HIS A 332 -2.08 10.51 -6.57
C HIS A 332 -1.75 9.19 -5.86
N GLN A 333 -0.63 9.13 -5.11
CA GLN A 333 -0.27 7.94 -4.31
C GLN A 333 -1.23 7.69 -3.13
N LEU A 334 -1.71 8.73 -2.46
CA LEU A 334 -2.75 8.62 -1.43
C LEU A 334 -4.00 7.95 -2.01
N VAL A 335 -4.51 8.49 -3.12
CA VAL A 335 -5.70 7.94 -3.78
C VAL A 335 -5.40 6.54 -4.34
N GLY A 336 -4.15 6.27 -4.72
CA GLY A 336 -3.52 4.95 -4.90
C GLY A 336 -3.94 3.93 -3.86
N ALA A 337 -3.54 4.20 -2.62
CA ALA A 337 -3.84 3.35 -1.48
C ALA A 337 -5.35 3.27 -1.19
N LEU A 338 -6.07 4.39 -1.31
CA LEU A 338 -7.53 4.40 -1.10
C LEU A 338 -8.28 3.57 -2.15
N THR A 339 -7.80 3.53 -3.39
CA THR A 339 -8.35 2.68 -4.45
C THR A 339 -8.17 1.21 -4.12
N VAL A 340 -7.02 0.82 -3.56
CA VAL A 340 -6.81 -0.55 -3.06
C VAL A 340 -7.77 -0.89 -1.93
N ALA A 341 -7.93 0.01 -0.95
CA ALA A 341 -8.86 -0.20 0.17
C ALA A 341 -10.32 -0.32 -0.30
N ALA A 342 -10.76 0.56 -1.21
CA ALA A 342 -12.10 0.52 -1.79
C ALA A 342 -12.34 -0.74 -2.62
N THR A 343 -11.34 -1.15 -3.40
CA THR A 343 -11.40 -2.37 -4.23
C THR A 343 -11.50 -3.61 -3.34
N ALA A 344 -10.66 -3.73 -2.31
CA ALA A 344 -10.71 -4.84 -1.36
C ALA A 344 -12.06 -4.93 -0.65
N TRP A 345 -12.65 -3.78 -0.27
CA TRP A 345 -14.00 -3.73 0.27
C TRP A 345 -15.03 -4.22 -0.75
N ALA A 346 -15.06 -3.70 -1.98
CA ALA A 346 -16.04 -4.13 -2.98
C ALA A 346 -15.89 -5.62 -3.36
N MET A 347 -14.66 -6.13 -3.47
CA MET A 347 -14.41 -7.56 -3.70
C MET A 347 -14.97 -8.43 -2.56
N HIS A 348 -14.79 -7.99 -1.31
CA HIS A 348 -15.35 -8.66 -0.12
C HIS A 348 -16.88 -8.68 -0.15
N SER A 349 -17.50 -7.53 -0.42
CA SER A 349 -18.96 -7.41 -0.50
C SER A 349 -19.54 -8.27 -1.63
N LEU A 350 -18.88 -8.31 -2.80
CA LEU A 350 -19.30 -9.15 -3.92
C LEU A 350 -19.25 -10.65 -3.57
N GLY A 351 -18.15 -11.10 -2.95
CA GLY A 351 -18.00 -12.48 -2.51
C GLY A 351 -19.05 -12.89 -1.49
N HIS A 352 -19.43 -11.98 -0.60
CA HIS A 352 -20.50 -12.23 0.33
C HIS A 352 -21.86 -12.38 -0.37
N SER A 353 -22.23 -11.45 -1.26
CA SER A 353 -23.49 -11.55 -2.01
C SER A 353 -23.60 -12.85 -2.81
N TYR A 354 -22.49 -13.28 -3.44
CA TYR A 354 -22.42 -14.55 -4.15
C TYR A 354 -22.66 -15.77 -3.24
N SER A 355 -22.13 -15.75 -2.02
CA SER A 355 -22.35 -16.84 -1.06
C SER A 355 -23.82 -16.93 -0.60
N GLN A 356 -24.50 -15.79 -0.46
CA GLN A 356 -25.92 -15.76 -0.06
C GLN A 356 -26.84 -16.24 -1.17
N SER A 357 -26.61 -15.84 -2.43
CA SER A 357 -27.43 -16.31 -3.55
C SER A 357 -27.34 -17.83 -3.72
N ARG A 358 -26.13 -18.40 -3.62
CA ARG A 358 -25.93 -19.86 -3.69
C ARG A 358 -26.58 -20.63 -2.54
N GLN A 359 -26.73 -20.01 -1.37
CA GLN A 359 -27.45 -20.62 -0.24
C GLN A 359 -28.97 -20.53 -0.38
N ALA A 360 -29.47 -19.53 -1.11
CA ALA A 360 -30.90 -19.39 -1.38
C ALA A 360 -31.39 -20.33 -2.51
N GLU A 361 -30.50 -20.72 -3.41
CA GLU A 361 -30.78 -21.65 -4.52
C GLU A 361 -30.66 -23.14 -4.14
N ALA A 362 -30.03 -23.46 -3.00
CA ALA A 362 -29.82 -24.81 -2.49
C ALA A 362 -30.79 -25.12 -1.36
#